data_AF-F3QPX7-F1
#
_entry.id   AF-F3QPX7-F1
#
_cell.length_a   1.000
_cell.length_b   1.000
_cell.length_c   1.000
_cell.angle_alpha   90.00
_cell.angle_beta   90.00
_cell.angle_gamma   90.00
#
_symmetry.space_group_name_H-M   'P 1'
#
loop_
_entity.id
_entity.type
_entity.pdbx_description
1 polymer ?
#
loop_
_entity_poly.entity_id
_entity_poly.type
_entity_poly.pdbx_seq_one_letter_code
_entity_poly.pdbx_strand_id
1 'polypeptide(L)'
;MPMVLDEKKRNRKLGMMFGLLLVVGVEAMVCVRFNKSYRTWVAVRHWDMVRPYFDREKYEGIENCYRVLYPDLKKDVGFLFEYGMCLSYNGHYEESNIILNEGSKRSSDPMFFNLMGKNFQALGRFEEAEEMFYKAYYRVPHRIYPLYLLMGLYEKEGRDLEMLEKAHQIVGKKEKVPSSLTEYLKKEAGLKLQEYERNNGKGKNMEID
;
A
#
# COMPACT_ATOMS: atom_id res chain seq x y z
N MET A 1 12.73 65.70 28.72
CA MET A 1 13.68 64.89 27.92
C MET A 1 14.13 63.54 28.53
N PRO A 2 14.19 63.29 29.87
CA PRO A 2 14.71 62.00 30.38
C PRO A 2 13.75 60.82 30.18
N MET A 3 12.43 61.06 30.23
CA MET A 3 11.40 60.01 30.09
C MET A 3 11.41 59.33 28.70
N VAL A 4 11.62 60.10 27.63
CA VAL A 4 11.68 59.59 26.24
C VAL A 4 12.94 58.75 25.98
N LEU A 5 14.06 59.08 26.64
CA LEU A 5 15.30 58.32 26.55
C LEU A 5 15.18 56.95 27.23
N ASP A 6 14.42 56.86 28.32
CA ASP A 6 14.19 55.62 29.05
C ASP A 6 13.27 54.65 28.27
N GLU A 7 12.22 55.16 27.63
CA GLU A 7 11.36 54.36 26.74
C GLU A 7 12.12 53.81 25.53
N LYS A 8 12.99 54.62 24.92
CA LYS A 8 13.83 54.17 23.79
C LYS A 8 14.81 53.08 24.22
N LYS A 9 15.35 53.18 25.44
CA LYS A 9 16.24 52.17 26.04
C LYS A 9 15.49 50.89 26.39
N ARG A 10 14.27 51.00 26.93
CA ARG A 10 13.36 49.87 27.19
C ARG A 10 12.97 49.14 25.91
N ASN A 11 12.57 49.86 24.86
CA ASN A 11 12.21 49.29 23.56
C ASN A 11 13.41 48.62 22.87
N ARG A 12 14.61 49.19 22.99
CA ARG A 12 15.86 48.57 22.50
C ARG A 12 16.19 47.28 23.25
N LYS A 13 16.06 47.26 24.59
CA LYS A 13 16.24 46.04 25.40
C LYS A 13 15.20 44.97 25.06
N LEU A 14 13.94 45.38 24.89
CA LEU A 14 12.84 44.47 24.53
C LEU A 14 13.06 43.87 23.13
N GLY A 15 13.46 44.66 22.14
CA GLY A 15 13.84 44.18 20.82
C GLY A 15 15.03 43.22 20.84
N MET A 16 16.05 43.49 21.67
CA MET A 16 17.20 42.60 21.85
C MET A 16 16.80 41.26 22.52
N MET A 17 15.88 41.29 23.48
CA MET A 17 15.32 40.09 24.12
C MET A 17 14.52 39.24 23.12
N PHE A 18 13.67 39.87 22.30
CA PHE A 18 12.96 39.17 21.22
C PHE A 18 13.93 38.57 20.20
N GLY A 19 14.99 39.29 19.83
CA GLY A 19 16.05 38.77 18.96
C GLY A 19 16.73 37.52 19.54
N LEU A 20 17.05 37.51 20.83
CA LEU A 20 17.68 36.37 21.50
C LEU A 20 16.74 35.15 21.57
N LEU A 21 15.45 35.35 21.86
CA LEU A 21 14.44 34.28 21.83
C LEU A 21 14.29 33.66 20.44
N LEU A 22 14.37 34.47 19.38
CA LEU A 22 14.33 33.97 18.01
C LEU A 22 15.55 33.10 17.68
N VAL A 23 16.76 33.51 18.11
CA VAL A 23 17.99 32.73 17.89
C VAL A 23 17.91 31.38 18.60
N VAL A 24 17.57 31.35 19.89
CA VAL A 24 17.39 30.10 20.66
C VAL A 24 16.31 29.21 20.05
N GLY A 25 15.21 29.80 19.58
CA GLY A 25 14.14 29.08 18.89
C GLY A 25 14.60 28.42 17.59
N VAL A 26 15.42 29.11 16.79
CA VAL A 26 16.02 28.56 15.56
C VAL A 26 17.03 27.45 15.88
N GLU A 27 17.88 27.63 16.90
CA GLU A 27 18.84 26.60 17.32
C GLU A 27 18.14 25.32 17.80
N ALA A 28 17.14 25.45 18.69
CA ALA A 28 16.35 24.32 19.15
C ALA A 28 15.64 23.62 17.98
N MET A 29 15.10 24.39 17.05
CA MET A 29 14.49 23.87 15.82
C MET A 29 15.50 23.07 14.99
N VAL A 30 16.72 23.56 14.81
CA VAL A 30 17.79 22.87 14.06
C VAL A 30 18.17 21.57 14.76
N CYS A 31 18.37 21.58 16.09
CA CYS A 31 18.69 20.39 16.87
C CYS A 31 17.59 19.31 16.76
N VAL A 32 16.32 19.70 16.86
CA VAL A 32 15.17 18.77 16.69
C VAL A 32 15.16 18.15 15.30
N ARG A 33 15.43 18.96 14.26
CA ARG A 33 15.44 18.49 12.87
C ARG A 33 16.63 17.58 12.61
N PHE A 34 17.80 17.94 13.10
CA PHE A 34 19.01 17.13 12.99
C PHE A 34 18.84 15.79 13.71
N ASN A 35 18.35 15.80 14.96
CA ASN A 35 18.07 14.57 15.71
C ASN A 35 17.07 13.67 14.98
N LYS A 36 16.00 14.25 14.40
CA LYS A 36 15.04 13.50 13.60
C LYS A 36 15.68 12.89 12.36
N SER A 37 16.48 13.66 11.61
CA SER A 37 17.19 13.16 10.44
C SER A 37 18.17 12.04 10.80
N TYR A 38 18.90 12.18 11.92
CA TYR A 38 19.79 11.14 12.44
C TYR A 38 19.02 9.86 12.79
N ARG A 39 17.90 9.97 13.51
CA ARG A 39 17.04 8.82 13.84
C ARG A 39 16.51 8.12 12.59
N THR A 40 16.00 8.87 11.62
CA THR A 40 15.54 8.30 10.35
C THR A 40 16.68 7.58 9.62
N TRP A 41 17.89 8.17 9.56
CA TRP A 41 19.06 7.51 8.96
C TRP A 41 19.42 6.20 9.67
N VAL A 42 19.43 6.19 11.02
CA VAL A 42 19.64 4.97 11.81
C VAL A 42 18.55 3.95 11.52
N ALA A 43 17.28 4.36 11.44
CA ALA A 43 16.16 3.48 11.18
C ALA A 43 16.22 2.84 9.78
N VAL A 44 16.59 3.61 8.74
CA VAL A 44 16.82 3.07 7.39
C VAL A 44 17.90 2.00 7.42
N ARG A 45 19.01 2.25 8.11
CA ARG A 45 20.09 1.26 8.22
C ARG A 45 19.64 -0.02 8.93
N HIS A 46 18.81 0.07 9.95
CA HIS A 46 18.24 -1.11 10.62
C HIS A 46 17.25 -1.85 9.72
N TRP A 47 16.44 -1.12 8.96
CA TRP A 47 15.56 -1.70 7.96
C TRP A 47 16.34 -2.51 6.92
N ASP A 48 17.43 -1.96 6.38
CA ASP A 48 18.30 -2.66 5.42
C ASP A 48 18.93 -3.93 6.01
N MET A 49 19.20 -3.98 7.32
CA MET A 49 19.72 -5.19 7.99
C MET A 49 18.67 -6.30 8.11
N VAL A 50 17.38 -5.95 8.21
CA VAL A 50 16.28 -6.91 8.34
C VAL A 50 15.75 -7.38 6.98
N ARG A 51 15.93 -6.57 5.93
CA ARG A 51 15.45 -6.86 4.57
C ARG A 51 15.87 -8.24 4.01
N PRO A 52 17.07 -8.80 4.28
CA PRO A 52 17.41 -10.15 3.82
C PRO A 52 16.50 -11.26 4.36
N TYR A 53 15.83 -11.06 5.50
CA TYR A 53 14.82 -12.01 6.01
C TYR A 53 13.50 -11.83 5.28
N PHE A 54 13.14 -10.58 4.98
CA PHE A 54 11.99 -10.23 4.16
C PHE A 54 12.10 -10.83 2.74
N ASP A 55 13.26 -10.69 2.10
CA ASP A 55 13.55 -11.21 0.76
C ASP A 55 13.50 -12.74 0.67
N ARG A 56 13.64 -13.42 1.81
CA ARG A 56 13.52 -14.89 1.94
C ARG A 56 12.13 -15.32 2.38
N GLU A 57 11.16 -14.41 2.40
CA GLU A 57 9.76 -14.63 2.80
C GLU A 57 9.62 -15.15 4.24
N LYS A 58 10.61 -14.89 5.10
CA LYS A 58 10.60 -15.29 6.52
C LYS A 58 10.00 -14.17 7.36
N TYR A 59 8.70 -13.96 7.24
CA TYR A 59 8.02 -12.80 7.82
C TYR A 59 7.79 -12.87 9.33
N GLU A 60 7.81 -14.06 9.93
CA GLU A 60 7.61 -14.23 11.37
C GLU A 60 8.69 -13.49 12.18
N GLY A 61 8.27 -12.60 13.08
CA GLY A 61 9.14 -11.81 13.94
C GLY A 61 9.65 -10.51 13.30
N ILE A 62 9.61 -10.38 11.97
CA ILE A 62 10.01 -9.13 11.27
C ILE A 62 9.05 -7.98 11.62
N GLU A 63 7.76 -8.28 11.81
CA GLU A 63 6.74 -7.29 12.12
C GLU A 63 7.04 -6.52 13.41
N ASN A 64 7.72 -7.16 14.38
CA ASN A 64 8.14 -6.52 15.62
C ASN A 64 9.27 -5.51 15.37
N CYS A 65 10.25 -5.86 14.53
CA CYS A 65 11.29 -4.94 14.10
C CYS A 65 10.68 -3.73 13.36
N TYR A 66 9.78 -3.98 12.40
CA TYR A 66 9.12 -2.91 11.66
C TYR A 66 8.26 -2.02 12.56
N ARG A 67 7.57 -2.57 13.56
CA ARG A 67 6.80 -1.77 14.54
C ARG A 67 7.69 -0.77 15.28
N VAL A 68 8.92 -1.15 15.64
CA VAL A 68 9.90 -0.26 16.29
C VAL A 68 10.40 0.83 15.33
N LEU A 69 10.59 0.51 14.05
CA LEU A 69 11.08 1.45 13.04
C LEU A 69 10.01 2.42 12.52
N TYR A 70 8.73 2.03 12.62
CA TYR A 70 7.61 2.76 12.03
C TYR A 70 7.55 4.27 12.40
N PRO A 71 7.73 4.70 13.66
CA PRO A 71 7.67 6.13 13.99
C PRO A 71 8.66 7.01 13.21
N ASP A 72 9.83 6.45 12.88
CA ASP A 72 10.91 7.13 12.17
C ASP A 72 10.82 6.97 10.64
N LEU A 73 10.15 5.90 10.15
CA LEU A 73 10.03 5.55 8.73
C LEU A 73 8.61 5.68 8.14
N LYS A 74 7.59 6.13 8.89
CA LYS A 74 6.18 6.26 8.45
C LYS A 74 5.91 7.20 7.24
N LYS A 75 6.94 7.81 6.67
CA LYS A 75 6.84 8.61 5.44
C LYS A 75 7.47 7.92 4.24
N ASP A 76 8.25 6.86 4.46
CA ASP A 76 8.88 6.10 3.41
C ASP A 76 7.87 5.09 2.84
N VAL A 77 7.61 5.21 1.54
CA VAL A 77 6.60 4.41 0.84
C VAL A 77 7.02 2.94 0.75
N GLY A 78 8.31 2.68 0.50
CA GLY A 78 8.81 1.31 0.39
C GLY A 78 8.70 0.58 1.72
N PHE A 79 9.06 1.26 2.82
CA PHE A 79 8.94 0.72 4.17
C PHE A 79 7.49 0.40 4.52
N LEU A 80 6.56 1.33 4.24
CA LEU A 80 5.14 1.11 4.50
C LEU A 80 4.59 -0.08 3.70
N PHE A 81 5.05 -0.28 2.46
CA PHE A 81 4.64 -1.43 1.67
C PHE A 81 5.17 -2.75 2.24
N GLU A 82 6.48 -2.82 2.54
CA GLU A 82 7.09 -4.01 3.16
C GLU A 82 6.46 -4.34 4.52
N TYR A 83 6.19 -3.32 5.34
CA TYR A 83 5.55 -3.52 6.64
C TYR A 83 4.10 -4.03 6.50
N GLY A 84 3.32 -3.41 5.59
CA GLY A 84 1.98 -3.89 5.27
C GLY A 84 1.97 -5.32 4.74
N MET A 85 2.93 -5.68 3.87
CA MET A 85 3.11 -7.06 3.40
C MET A 85 3.38 -8.02 4.55
N CYS A 86 4.36 -7.74 5.40
CA CYS A 86 4.71 -8.59 6.53
C CYS A 86 3.50 -8.84 7.46
N LEU A 87 2.74 -7.79 7.79
CA LEU A 87 1.50 -7.92 8.57
C LEU A 87 0.45 -8.78 7.87
N SER A 88 0.25 -8.59 6.56
CA SER A 88 -0.69 -9.39 5.75
C SER A 88 -0.33 -10.88 5.77
N TYR A 89 0.94 -11.20 5.52
CA TYR A 89 1.44 -12.57 5.51
C TYR A 89 1.26 -13.27 6.87
N ASN A 90 1.42 -12.53 7.97
CA ASN A 90 1.23 -13.05 9.32
C ASN A 90 -0.25 -13.03 9.78
N GLY A 91 -1.20 -12.70 8.90
CA GLY A 91 -2.63 -12.71 9.20
C GLY A 91 -3.16 -11.48 9.95
N HIS A 92 -2.32 -10.46 10.19
CA HIS A 92 -2.72 -9.19 10.79
C HIS A 92 -3.33 -8.25 9.74
N TYR A 93 -4.41 -8.70 9.08
CA TYR A 93 -5.01 -8.05 7.91
C TYR A 93 -5.48 -6.61 8.17
N GLU A 94 -6.09 -6.34 9.33
CA GLU A 94 -6.57 -5.00 9.67
C GLU A 94 -5.42 -4.01 9.90
N GLU A 95 -4.41 -4.42 10.66
CA GLU A 95 -3.20 -3.61 10.86
C GLU A 95 -2.48 -3.37 9.53
N SER A 96 -2.39 -4.40 8.69
CA SER A 96 -1.85 -4.28 7.33
C SER A 96 -2.60 -3.22 6.52
N ASN A 97 -3.93 -3.23 6.53
CA ASN A 97 -4.76 -2.26 5.81
C ASN A 97 -4.52 -0.81 6.28
N ILE A 98 -4.30 -0.60 7.59
CA ILE A 98 -3.97 0.72 8.13
C ILE A 98 -2.63 1.21 7.55
N ILE A 99 -1.58 0.38 7.63
CA ILE A 99 -0.24 0.73 7.15
C ILE A 99 -0.22 0.94 5.63
N LEU A 100 -0.88 0.07 4.87
CA LEU A 100 -0.97 0.17 3.41
C LEU A 100 -1.74 1.43 2.97
N ASN A 101 -2.80 1.80 3.69
CA ASN A 101 -3.54 3.03 3.41
C ASN A 101 -2.68 4.29 3.68
N GLU A 102 -1.75 4.26 4.62
CA GLU A 102 -0.79 5.35 4.78
C GLU A 102 0.20 5.45 3.63
N GLY A 103 0.65 4.31 3.10
CA GLY A 103 1.53 4.25 1.93
C GLY A 103 0.82 4.71 0.65
N SER A 104 -0.43 4.29 0.45
CA SER A 104 -1.22 4.63 -0.74
C SER A 104 -1.54 6.13 -0.84
N LYS A 105 -1.61 6.86 0.28
CA LYS A 105 -1.73 8.33 0.29
C LYS A 105 -0.53 9.06 -0.32
N ARG A 106 0.61 8.37 -0.47
CA ARG A 106 1.89 8.93 -0.95
C ARG A 106 2.40 8.26 -2.22
N SER A 107 1.75 7.17 -2.64
CA SER A 107 2.14 6.37 -3.79
C SER A 107 1.00 6.22 -4.78
N SER A 108 1.36 6.10 -6.06
CA SER A 108 0.42 5.73 -7.11
C SER A 108 0.54 4.26 -7.50
N ASP A 109 1.28 3.47 -6.72
CA ASP A 109 1.45 2.04 -6.98
C ASP A 109 0.15 1.27 -6.70
N PRO A 110 -0.42 0.56 -7.70
CA PRO A 110 -1.62 -0.25 -7.50
C PRO A 110 -1.44 -1.40 -6.51
N MET A 111 -0.20 -1.82 -6.20
CA MET A 111 0.07 -2.93 -5.29
C MET A 111 -0.43 -2.70 -3.87
N PHE A 112 -0.47 -1.46 -3.38
CA PHE A 112 -1.10 -1.14 -2.10
C PHE A 112 -2.56 -1.59 -2.07
N PHE A 113 -3.32 -1.23 -3.09
CA PHE A 113 -4.73 -1.57 -3.19
C PHE A 113 -4.96 -3.05 -3.49
N ASN A 114 -4.11 -3.68 -4.33
CA ASN A 114 -4.17 -5.13 -4.54
C ASN A 114 -4.01 -5.89 -3.22
N LEU A 115 -3.06 -5.49 -2.39
CA LEU A 115 -2.83 -6.16 -1.12
C LEU A 115 -3.95 -5.89 -0.10
N MET A 116 -4.43 -4.64 -0.02
CA MET A 116 -5.60 -4.31 0.81
C MET A 116 -6.84 -5.12 0.40
N GLY A 117 -7.08 -5.29 -0.91
CA GLY A 117 -8.18 -6.13 -1.40
C GLY A 117 -8.03 -7.60 -1.00
N LYS A 118 -6.82 -8.16 -1.11
CA LYS A 118 -6.54 -9.53 -0.64
C LYS A 118 -6.75 -9.68 0.86
N ASN A 119 -6.40 -8.67 1.67
CA ASN A 119 -6.65 -8.65 3.10
C ASN A 119 -8.15 -8.65 3.41
N PHE A 120 -8.93 -7.77 2.77
CA PHE A 120 -10.38 -7.75 2.93
C PHE A 120 -11.04 -9.08 2.51
N GLN A 121 -10.58 -9.67 1.41
CA GLN A 121 -11.04 -10.98 0.94
C GLN A 121 -10.72 -12.10 1.95
N ALA A 122 -9.57 -12.04 2.63
CA ALA A 122 -9.20 -12.97 3.70
C ALA A 122 -10.06 -12.79 4.97
N LEU A 123 -10.49 -11.54 5.24
CA LEU A 123 -11.44 -11.20 6.29
C LEU A 123 -12.92 -11.51 5.94
N GLY A 124 -13.20 -11.98 4.73
CA GLY A 124 -14.57 -12.25 4.24
C GLY A 124 -15.37 -10.99 3.89
N ARG A 125 -14.72 -9.83 3.75
CA ARG A 125 -15.34 -8.55 3.39
C ARG A 125 -15.20 -8.33 1.89
N PHE A 126 -16.05 -9.01 1.12
CA PHE A 126 -15.89 -9.09 -0.33
C PHE A 126 -16.17 -7.77 -1.04
N GLU A 127 -17.13 -6.96 -0.57
CA GLU A 127 -17.43 -5.66 -1.15
C GLU A 127 -16.24 -4.67 -1.02
N GLU A 128 -15.59 -4.65 0.15
CA GLU A 128 -14.38 -3.85 0.36
C GLU A 128 -13.21 -4.35 -0.49
N ALA A 129 -13.09 -5.67 -0.65
CA ALA A 129 -12.08 -6.27 -1.52
C ALA A 129 -12.27 -5.84 -2.98
N GLU A 130 -13.50 -5.92 -3.48
CA GLU A 130 -13.89 -5.47 -4.82
C GLU A 130 -13.54 -4.00 -5.05
N GLU A 131 -13.88 -3.12 -4.10
CA GLU A 131 -13.56 -1.70 -4.18
C GLU A 131 -12.04 -1.46 -4.29
N MET A 132 -11.23 -2.18 -3.50
CA MET A 132 -9.77 -2.04 -3.56
C MET A 132 -9.19 -2.54 -4.88
N PHE A 133 -9.67 -3.68 -5.42
CA PHE A 133 -9.19 -4.17 -6.71
C PHE A 133 -9.56 -3.22 -7.86
N TYR A 134 -10.75 -2.61 -7.83
CA TYR A 134 -11.09 -1.55 -8.79
C TYR A 134 -10.22 -0.30 -8.62
N LYS A 135 -9.93 0.14 -7.39
CA LYS A 135 -8.97 1.24 -7.16
C LYS A 135 -7.60 0.92 -7.76
N ALA A 136 -7.11 -0.31 -7.58
CA ALA A 136 -5.86 -0.76 -8.19
C ALA A 136 -5.92 -0.73 -9.73
N TYR A 137 -7.01 -1.25 -10.30
CA TYR A 137 -7.24 -1.28 -11.74
C TYR A 137 -7.25 0.14 -12.33
N TYR A 138 -8.03 1.05 -11.77
CA TYR A 138 -8.14 2.42 -12.28
C TYR A 138 -6.86 3.23 -12.14
N ARG A 139 -5.96 2.86 -11.22
CA ARG A 139 -4.63 3.48 -11.12
C ARG A 139 -3.74 3.13 -12.30
N VAL A 140 -3.82 1.89 -12.77
CA VAL A 140 -3.03 1.41 -13.92
C VAL A 140 -3.87 0.48 -14.81
N PRO A 141 -4.77 1.03 -15.65
CA PRO A 141 -5.79 0.24 -16.35
C PRO A 141 -5.24 -0.78 -17.33
N HIS A 142 -3.98 -0.64 -17.77
CA HIS A 142 -3.34 -1.61 -18.66
C HIS A 142 -2.82 -2.86 -17.94
N ARG A 143 -2.69 -2.86 -16.61
CA ARG A 143 -2.28 -4.06 -15.83
C ARG A 143 -3.41 -5.09 -15.80
N ILE A 144 -3.05 -6.36 -15.93
CA ILE A 144 -4.01 -7.49 -15.91
C ILE A 144 -4.27 -7.98 -14.48
N TYR A 145 -3.27 -7.86 -13.60
CA TYR A 145 -3.33 -8.43 -12.26
C TYR A 145 -4.55 -8.01 -11.42
N PRO A 146 -4.98 -6.73 -11.37
CA PRO A 146 -6.20 -6.37 -10.65
C PRO A 146 -7.48 -7.03 -11.20
N LEU A 147 -7.58 -7.22 -12.52
CA LEU A 147 -8.71 -7.93 -13.14
C LEU A 147 -8.71 -9.40 -12.77
N TYR A 148 -7.53 -10.01 -12.69
CA TYR A 148 -7.36 -11.38 -12.24
C TYR A 148 -7.82 -11.56 -10.77
N LEU A 149 -7.50 -10.60 -9.90
CA LEU A 149 -7.98 -10.60 -8.52
C LEU A 149 -9.51 -10.45 -8.43
N LEU A 150 -10.12 -9.58 -9.25
CA LEU A 150 -11.58 -9.48 -9.36
C LEU A 150 -12.22 -10.78 -9.86
N MET A 151 -11.64 -11.41 -10.89
CA MET A 151 -12.10 -12.70 -11.41
C MET A 151 -12.14 -13.76 -10.32
N GLY A 152 -11.05 -13.91 -9.55
CA GLY A 152 -10.98 -14.86 -8.44
C GLY A 152 -11.88 -14.50 -7.25
N LEU A 153 -12.14 -13.20 -7.02
CA LEU A 153 -13.11 -12.74 -6.03
C LEU A 153 -14.52 -13.20 -6.40
N TYR A 154 -14.96 -12.92 -7.62
CA TYR A 154 -16.28 -13.30 -8.11
C TYR A 154 -16.47 -14.82 -8.20
N GLU A 155 -15.42 -15.55 -8.59
CA GLU A 155 -15.43 -17.02 -8.53
C GLU A 155 -15.71 -17.52 -7.10
N LYS A 156 -15.04 -16.93 -6.10
CA LYS A 156 -15.24 -17.30 -4.68
C LYS A 156 -16.66 -16.97 -4.18
N GLU A 157 -17.28 -15.93 -4.72
CA GLU A 157 -18.66 -15.54 -4.41
C GLU A 157 -19.73 -16.28 -5.22
N GLY A 158 -19.34 -17.13 -6.20
CA GLY A 158 -20.29 -17.79 -7.11
C GLY A 158 -20.96 -16.83 -8.11
N ARG A 159 -20.32 -15.67 -8.38
CA ARG A 159 -20.78 -14.64 -9.30
C ARG A 159 -20.24 -14.91 -10.70
N ASP A 160 -20.76 -15.98 -11.32
CA ASP A 160 -20.21 -16.54 -12.56
C ASP A 160 -20.21 -15.53 -13.73
N LEU A 161 -21.25 -14.72 -13.88
CA LEU A 161 -21.32 -13.75 -14.98
C LEU A 161 -20.23 -12.68 -14.87
N GLU A 162 -20.04 -12.10 -13.68
CA GLU A 162 -18.98 -11.12 -13.46
C GLU A 162 -17.59 -11.74 -13.55
N MET A 163 -17.42 -12.99 -13.07
CA MET A 163 -16.17 -13.74 -13.22
C MET A 163 -15.81 -13.90 -14.71
N LEU A 164 -16.76 -14.35 -15.55
CA LEU A 164 -16.56 -14.51 -16.99
C LEU A 164 -16.30 -13.18 -17.69
N GLU A 165 -16.98 -12.11 -17.28
CA GLU A 165 -16.71 -10.76 -17.78
C GLU A 165 -15.24 -10.38 -17.57
N LYS A 166 -14.69 -10.59 -16.35
CA LYS A 166 -13.28 -10.31 -16.08
C LYS A 166 -12.36 -11.27 -16.82
N ALA A 167 -12.71 -12.54 -16.95
CA ALA A 167 -11.93 -13.50 -17.73
C ALA A 167 -11.81 -13.08 -19.21
N HIS A 168 -12.91 -12.66 -19.84
CA HIS A 168 -12.90 -12.11 -21.19
C HIS A 168 -12.05 -10.84 -21.30
N GLN A 169 -12.16 -9.92 -20.32
CA GLN A 169 -11.32 -8.71 -20.29
C GLN A 169 -9.82 -9.04 -20.19
N ILE A 170 -9.45 -10.05 -19.39
CA ILE A 170 -8.07 -10.49 -19.22
C ILE A 170 -7.51 -11.06 -20.55
N VAL A 171 -8.23 -12.00 -21.16
CA VAL A 171 -7.81 -12.65 -22.42
C VAL A 171 -7.72 -11.63 -23.56
N GLY A 172 -8.70 -10.73 -23.66
CA GLY A 172 -8.76 -9.69 -24.70
C GLY A 172 -7.76 -8.55 -24.51
N LYS A 173 -7.12 -8.42 -23.33
CA LYS A 173 -6.20 -7.33 -23.04
C LYS A 173 -4.92 -7.46 -23.87
N LYS A 174 -4.61 -6.46 -24.69
CA LYS A 174 -3.28 -6.37 -25.33
C LYS A 174 -2.22 -6.07 -24.28
N GLU A 175 -1.18 -6.90 -24.23
CA GLU A 175 -0.06 -6.70 -23.31
C GLU A 175 0.82 -5.57 -23.82
N LYS A 176 1.20 -4.66 -22.93
CA LYS A 176 2.21 -3.65 -23.26
C LYS A 176 3.62 -4.24 -23.25
N VAL A 177 3.89 -5.14 -22.32
CA VAL A 177 5.15 -5.86 -22.16
C VAL A 177 4.81 -7.33 -21.93
N PRO A 178 5.18 -8.23 -22.85
CA PRO A 178 5.03 -9.67 -22.65
C PRO A 178 5.82 -10.12 -21.43
N SER A 179 5.18 -10.91 -20.56
CA SER A 179 5.86 -11.52 -19.42
C SER A 179 5.27 -12.89 -19.12
N SER A 180 6.06 -13.77 -18.52
CA SER A 180 5.61 -15.10 -18.08
C SER A 180 4.39 -15.01 -17.16
N LEU A 181 4.35 -14.01 -16.28
CA LEU A 181 3.19 -13.75 -15.43
C LEU A 181 1.95 -13.40 -16.25
N THR A 182 2.08 -12.49 -17.21
CA THR A 182 0.93 -12.05 -18.02
C THR A 182 0.36 -13.22 -18.84
N GLU A 183 1.24 -14.04 -19.42
CA GLU A 183 0.87 -15.25 -20.15
C GLU A 183 0.14 -16.24 -19.25
N TYR A 184 0.67 -16.49 -18.05
CA TYR A 184 0.05 -17.36 -17.05
C TYR A 184 -1.37 -16.89 -16.68
N LEU A 185 -1.54 -15.60 -16.32
CA LEU A 185 -2.84 -15.06 -15.91
C LEU A 185 -3.87 -15.15 -17.05
N LYS A 186 -3.45 -14.92 -18.30
CA LYS A 186 -4.33 -15.08 -19.46
C LYS A 186 -4.71 -16.52 -19.72
N LYS A 187 -3.76 -17.43 -19.60
CA LYS A 187 -4.02 -18.87 -19.76
C LYS A 187 -5.03 -19.33 -18.72
N GLU A 188 -4.86 -18.93 -17.47
CA GLU A 188 -5.78 -19.28 -16.38
C GLU A 188 -7.19 -18.72 -16.64
N ALA A 189 -7.32 -17.45 -17.02
CA ALA A 189 -8.60 -16.87 -17.40
C ALA A 189 -9.25 -17.60 -18.60
N GLY A 190 -8.45 -17.97 -19.61
CA GLY A 190 -8.93 -18.75 -20.75
C GLY A 190 -9.44 -20.14 -20.37
N LEU A 191 -8.78 -20.81 -19.41
CA LEU A 191 -9.25 -22.09 -18.88
C LEU A 191 -10.60 -21.94 -18.17
N LYS A 192 -10.80 -20.88 -17.38
CA LYS A 192 -12.10 -20.61 -16.74
C LYS A 192 -13.24 -20.45 -17.74
N LEU A 193 -13.01 -19.74 -18.84
CA LEU A 193 -13.99 -19.61 -19.93
C LEU A 193 -14.36 -20.99 -20.51
N GLN A 194 -13.36 -21.82 -20.82
CA GLN A 194 -13.58 -23.17 -21.38
C GLN A 194 -14.30 -24.10 -20.40
N GLU A 195 -13.95 -24.04 -19.11
CA GLU A 195 -14.59 -24.84 -18.06
C GLU A 195 -16.08 -24.51 -17.96
N TYR A 196 -16.43 -23.23 -17.97
CA TYR A 196 -17.82 -22.77 -17.94
C TYR A 196 -18.61 -23.22 -19.18
N GLU A 197 -18.05 -23.03 -20.39
CA GLU A 197 -18.67 -23.49 -21.64
C GLU A 197 -18.92 -25.00 -21.64
N ARG A 198 -17.95 -25.79 -21.15
CA ARG A 198 -18.08 -27.25 -21.07
C ARG A 198 -19.16 -27.67 -20.09
N ASN A 199 -19.26 -27.01 -18.94
CA ASN A 199 -20.25 -27.34 -17.91
C ASN A 199 -21.67 -26.98 -18.38
N ASN A 200 -21.85 -25.83 -19.02
CA ASN A 200 -23.16 -25.41 -19.56
C ASN A 200 -23.55 -26.11 -20.86
N GLY A 201 -22.58 -26.50 -21.69
CA GLY A 201 -22.82 -27.33 -22.86
C GLY A 201 -23.27 -28.75 -22.51
N LYS A 202 -22.82 -29.29 -21.36
CA LYS A 202 -23.29 -30.59 -20.83
C LYS A 202 -24.69 -30.52 -20.24
N GLY A 203 -25.05 -29.42 -19.56
CA GLY A 203 -26.41 -29.22 -19.02
C GLY A 203 -27.47 -29.18 -20.12
N LYS A 204 -27.17 -28.56 -21.26
CA LYS A 204 -28.08 -28.47 -22.40
C LYS A 204 -28.34 -29.80 -23.12
N ASN A 205 -27.44 -30.78 -22.98
CA ASN A 205 -27.59 -32.11 -23.55
C ASN A 205 -28.30 -33.11 -22.62
N MET A 206 -28.52 -32.76 -21.34
CA MET A 206 -29.25 -33.59 -20.36
C MET A 206 -30.74 -33.21 -20.22
N GLU A 207 -31.19 -32.10 -20.82
CA GLU A 207 -32.60 -31.69 -20.85
C GLU A 207 -33.36 -32.17 -22.11
N ILE A 208 -32.73 -33.01 -22.95
CA ILE A 208 -33.30 -33.49 -24.24
C ILE A 208 -33.57 -35.01 -24.23
N ASP A 209 -33.53 -35.68 -23.07
CA ASP A 209 -33.99 -37.08 -22.92
C ASP A 209 -35.23 -37.19 -22.03
#